data_AF-A0A376RL14-F1
#
_entry.id   AF-A0A376RL14-F1
#
_cell.length_a   1.000
_cell.length_b   1.000
_cell.length_c   1.000
_cell.angle_alpha   90.00
_cell.angle_beta   90.00
_cell.angle_gamma   90.00
#
_symmetry.space_group_name_H-M   'P 1'
#
loop_
_entity.id
_entity.type
_entity.pdbx_description
1 polymer ?
#
loop_
_entity_poly.entity_id
_entity_poly.type
_entity_poly.pdbx_seq_one_letter_code
_entity_poly.pdbx_strand_id
1 'polypeptide(L)'
;MTAEYLRDWQQPRHAVGREGTGIPAPESALSSWLDAYRAENERRQEMADAAFSATPLGNLINKSLDAQEKQDKTITLAGDARKQARGAVDEAMASLRLLPSYLRDPLIRHLSFLRKKTGSRSPERQKELAGGTLCTRNPAQNIRTSG
;
A
#
# COMPACT_ATOMS: atom_id res chain seq x y z
N MET A 1 -59.70 -18.12 3.13
CA MET A 1 -60.08 -19.35 3.83
C MET A 1 -59.11 -20.43 3.37
N THR A 2 -58.19 -20.99 4.15
CA THR A 2 -58.12 -21.13 5.61
C THR A 2 -56.65 -21.26 6.02
N ALA A 3 -56.12 -20.28 6.75
CA ALA A 3 -54.95 -20.46 7.61
C ALA A 3 -55.35 -21.12 8.94
N GLU A 4 -56.30 -22.06 8.92
CA GLU A 4 -56.97 -22.58 10.12
C GLU A 4 -56.37 -23.89 10.66
N TYR A 5 -55.25 -24.34 10.10
CA TYR A 5 -54.62 -25.61 10.48
C TYR A 5 -53.20 -25.49 11.03
N LEU A 6 -52.71 -24.27 11.33
CA LEU A 6 -51.41 -24.12 12.00
C LEU A 6 -51.63 -24.02 13.51
N ARG A 7 -51.39 -25.11 14.23
CA ARG A 7 -51.48 -25.16 15.70
C ARG A 7 -50.36 -24.29 16.30
N ASP A 8 -50.60 -23.68 17.46
CA ASP A 8 -49.62 -22.82 18.13
C ASP A 8 -48.27 -23.51 18.40
N TRP A 9 -48.24 -24.82 18.57
CA TRP A 9 -47.01 -25.60 18.73
C TRP A 9 -46.26 -25.90 17.43
N GLN A 10 -46.90 -25.71 16.26
CA GLN A 10 -46.31 -25.85 14.94
C GLN A 10 -45.66 -24.56 14.45
N GLN A 11 -45.85 -23.43 15.15
CA GLN A 11 -45.14 -22.20 14.83
C GLN A 11 -43.65 -22.39 15.19
N PRO A 12 -42.70 -22.08 14.28
CA PRO A 12 -41.29 -22.14 14.58
C PRO A 12 -41.00 -21.19 15.74
N ARG A 13 -40.75 -21.75 16.91
CA ARG A 13 -40.37 -20.98 18.09
C ARG A 13 -38.98 -20.42 17.85
N HIS A 14 -38.78 -19.14 18.18
CA HIS A 14 -37.43 -18.59 18.23
C HIS A 14 -36.61 -19.49 19.15
N ALA A 15 -35.53 -20.08 18.63
CA ALA A 15 -34.54 -20.72 19.48
C ALA A 15 -34.14 -19.64 20.50
N VAL A 16 -34.43 -19.87 21.78
CA VAL A 16 -33.97 -18.98 22.84
C VAL A 16 -32.46 -19.18 22.92
N GLY A 17 -31.75 -18.53 22.00
CA GLY A 17 -30.33 -18.35 22.07
C GLY A 17 -30.05 -17.48 23.30
N ARG A 18 -28.97 -17.81 24.00
CA ARG A 18 -28.49 -17.11 25.19
C ARG A 18 -28.27 -15.60 24.96
N GLU A 19 -28.16 -15.19 23.70
CA GLU A 19 -28.06 -13.81 23.20
C GLU A 19 -29.21 -12.89 23.69
N GLY A 20 -30.38 -13.44 24.03
CA GLY A 20 -31.58 -12.65 24.33
C GLY A 20 -31.86 -12.34 25.81
N THR A 21 -31.10 -12.89 26.76
CA THR A 21 -31.45 -12.77 28.19
C THR A 21 -30.80 -11.59 28.92
N GLY A 22 -29.88 -10.84 28.30
CA GLY A 22 -29.23 -9.66 28.92
C GLY A 22 -28.46 -9.94 30.22
N ILE A 23 -28.35 -11.21 30.63
CA ILE A 23 -27.62 -11.65 31.81
C ILE A 23 -26.17 -11.88 31.37
N PRO A 24 -25.19 -11.10 31.88
CA PRO A 24 -23.80 -11.36 31.60
C PRO A 24 -23.46 -12.78 32.05
N ALA A 25 -22.77 -13.51 31.18
CA ALA A 25 -22.27 -14.83 31.50
C ALA A 25 -21.48 -14.78 32.81
N PRO A 26 -21.83 -15.53 33.87
CA PRO A 26 -20.90 -15.70 34.98
C PRO A 26 -19.63 -16.34 34.38
N GLU A 27 -18.47 -15.78 34.71
CA GLU A 27 -17.17 -16.30 34.28
C GLU A 27 -17.04 -17.74 34.79
N SER A 28 -17.41 -18.70 33.96
CA SER A 28 -17.28 -20.11 34.31
C SER A 28 -15.80 -20.45 34.43
N ALA A 29 -15.44 -21.34 35.35
CA ALA A 29 -14.07 -21.83 35.48
C ALA A 29 -13.50 -22.35 34.14
N LEU A 30 -14.38 -22.89 33.27
CA LEU A 30 -14.04 -23.31 31.92
C LEU A 30 -13.71 -22.13 30.98
N SER A 31 -14.45 -21.02 31.06
CA SER A 31 -14.11 -19.79 30.34
C SER A 31 -12.74 -19.28 30.74
N SER A 32 -12.49 -19.19 32.06
CA SER A 32 -11.18 -18.76 32.59
C SER A 32 -10.03 -19.66 32.12
N TRP A 33 -10.25 -20.98 32.06
CA TRP A 33 -9.25 -21.92 31.54
C TRP A 33 -9.02 -21.77 30.04
N LEU A 34 -10.08 -21.53 29.26
CA LEU A 34 -9.97 -21.27 27.82
C LEU A 34 -9.23 -19.96 27.52
N ASP A 35 -9.48 -18.91 28.31
CA ASP A 35 -8.81 -17.63 28.17
C ASP A 35 -7.33 -17.74 28.58
N ALA A 36 -7.02 -18.47 29.66
CA ALA A 36 -5.64 -18.78 30.04
C ALA A 36 -4.91 -19.59 28.98
N TYR A 37 -5.59 -20.57 28.35
CA TYR A 37 -5.03 -21.34 27.26
C TYR A 37 -4.76 -20.50 26.01
N ARG A 38 -5.67 -19.58 25.67
CA ARG A 38 -5.46 -18.61 24.57
C ARG A 38 -4.29 -17.68 24.86
N ALA A 39 -4.22 -17.10 26.05
CA ALA A 39 -3.13 -16.21 26.47
C ALA A 39 -1.77 -16.93 26.42
N GLU A 40 -1.70 -18.20 26.83
CA GLU A 40 -0.47 -18.99 26.73
C GLU A 40 -0.09 -19.29 25.26
N ASN A 41 -1.06 -19.53 24.38
CA ASN A 41 -0.80 -19.70 22.95
C ASN A 41 -0.31 -18.41 22.30
N GLU A 42 -0.89 -17.26 22.65
CA GLU A 42 -0.42 -15.93 22.21
C GLU A 42 1.02 -15.71 22.65
N ARG A 43 1.33 -15.96 23.92
CA ARG A 43 2.70 -15.86 24.45
C ARG A 43 3.68 -16.77 23.69
N ARG A 44 3.26 -18.00 23.35
CA ARG A 44 4.07 -18.92 22.55
C ARG A 44 4.27 -18.42 21.12
N GLN A 45 3.26 -17.82 20.53
CA GLN A 45 3.34 -17.22 19.20
C GLN A 45 4.29 -16.02 19.21
N GLU A 46 4.18 -15.13 20.19
CA GLU A 46 5.09 -13.99 20.37
C GLU A 46 6.54 -14.44 20.53
N MET A 47 6.78 -15.52 21.29
CA MET A 47 8.11 -16.11 21.40
C MET A 47 8.61 -16.70 20.09
N ALA A 48 7.74 -17.33 19.30
CA ALA A 48 8.10 -17.85 17.98
C ALA A 48 8.41 -16.72 16.99
N ASP A 49 7.62 -15.64 16.99
CA ASP A 49 7.83 -14.46 16.15
C ASP A 49 9.13 -13.72 16.56
N ALA A 50 9.37 -13.58 17.86
CA ALA A 50 10.61 -13.03 18.39
C ALA A 50 11.81 -13.92 18.01
N ALA A 51 11.70 -15.24 18.16
CA ALA A 51 12.76 -16.18 17.78
C ALA A 51 13.04 -16.12 16.27
N PHE A 52 12.00 -16.04 15.42
CA PHE A 52 12.15 -15.84 13.98
C PHE A 52 12.87 -14.51 13.68
N SER A 53 12.44 -13.41 14.31
CA SER A 53 13.07 -12.11 14.13
C SER A 53 14.52 -12.06 14.62
N ALA A 54 14.87 -12.87 15.61
CA ALA A 54 16.23 -13.00 16.13
C ALA A 54 17.14 -13.81 15.18
N THR A 55 16.57 -14.64 14.30
CA THR A 55 17.38 -15.30 13.27
C THR A 55 17.91 -14.28 12.26
N PRO A 56 19.16 -14.43 11.76
CA PRO A 56 19.71 -13.53 10.76
C PRO A 56 18.83 -13.40 9.50
N LEU A 57 18.18 -14.50 9.11
CA LEU A 57 17.29 -14.54 7.96
C LEU A 57 15.96 -13.83 8.22
N GLY A 58 15.32 -14.06 9.37
CA GLY A 58 14.07 -13.39 9.72
C GLY A 58 14.25 -11.88 9.87
N ASN A 59 15.37 -11.43 10.44
CA ASN A 59 15.73 -10.01 10.49
C ASN A 59 15.88 -9.40 9.07
N LEU A 60 16.53 -10.13 8.15
CA LEU A 60 16.67 -9.69 6.77
C LEU A 60 15.31 -9.57 6.07
N ILE A 61 14.44 -10.57 6.24
CA ILE A 61 13.08 -10.60 5.67
C ILE A 61 12.25 -9.42 6.18
N ASN A 62 12.23 -9.18 7.50
CA ASN A 62 11.47 -8.07 8.10
C ASN A 62 11.97 -6.71 7.60
N LYS A 63 13.28 -6.51 7.54
CA LYS A 63 13.87 -5.27 7.00
C LYS A 63 13.53 -5.05 5.53
N SER A 64 13.58 -6.11 4.70
CA SER A 64 13.20 -6.00 3.30
C SER A 64 11.71 -5.70 3.14
N LEU A 65 10.86 -6.24 4.01
CA LEU A 65 9.42 -5.99 4.00
C LEU A 65 9.13 -4.52 4.32
N ASP A 66 9.74 -3.98 5.38
CA ASP A 66 9.59 -2.56 5.75
C ASP A 66 10.12 -1.62 4.65
N ALA A 67 11.23 -1.99 4.02
CA ALA A 67 11.81 -1.20 2.94
C ALA A 67 10.90 -1.22 1.69
N GLN A 68 10.32 -2.38 1.36
CA GLN A 68 9.39 -2.52 0.26
C GLN A 68 8.09 -1.75 0.53
N GLU A 69 7.52 -1.84 1.73
CA GLU A 69 6.31 -1.10 2.07
C GLU A 69 6.51 0.42 1.92
N LYS A 70 7.68 0.93 2.31
CA LYS A 70 8.06 2.33 2.09
C LYS A 70 8.16 2.65 0.60
N GLN A 71 8.80 1.79 -0.19
CA GLN A 71 8.89 1.98 -1.64
C GLN A 71 7.52 1.99 -2.29
N ASP A 72 6.65 1.04 -1.98
CA ASP A 72 5.30 0.92 -2.53
C ASP A 72 4.43 2.15 -2.18
N LYS A 73 4.54 2.67 -0.96
CA LYS A 73 3.89 3.93 -0.54
C LYS A 73 4.38 5.11 -1.39
N THR A 74 5.68 5.22 -1.62
CA THR A 74 6.24 6.31 -2.45
C THR A 74 5.84 6.20 -3.92
N ILE A 75 5.80 4.98 -4.48
CA ILE A 75 5.36 4.72 -5.85
C ILE A 75 3.89 5.08 -6.00
N THR A 76 3.06 4.69 -5.03
CA THR A 76 1.63 5.00 -5.02
C THR A 76 1.40 6.51 -4.96
N LEU A 77 2.07 7.21 -4.04
CA LEU A 77 1.96 8.67 -3.91
C LEU A 77 2.42 9.40 -5.19
N ALA A 78 3.55 8.99 -5.78
CA ALA A 78 4.02 9.56 -7.04
C ALA A 78 3.09 9.21 -8.21
N GLY A 79 2.49 8.02 -8.20
CA GLY A 79 1.49 7.58 -9.16
C GLY A 79 0.23 8.44 -9.10
N ASP A 80 -0.27 8.72 -7.90
CA ASP A 80 -1.46 9.53 -7.70
C ASP A 80 -1.22 11.00 -8.02
N ALA A 81 -0.05 11.56 -7.67
CA ALA A 81 0.35 12.90 -8.09
C ALA A 81 0.39 13.02 -9.64
N ARG A 82 0.90 11.99 -10.33
CA ARG A 82 0.89 11.93 -11.79
C ARG A 82 -0.52 11.81 -12.37
N LYS A 83 -1.42 11.03 -11.74
CA LYS A 83 -2.83 10.93 -12.15
C LYS A 83 -3.56 12.25 -11.96
N GLN A 84 -3.37 12.94 -10.84
CA GLN A 84 -3.96 14.27 -10.60
C GLN A 84 -3.47 15.29 -11.64
N ALA A 85 -2.17 15.33 -11.92
CA ALA A 85 -1.62 16.21 -12.94
C ALA A 85 -2.18 15.90 -14.35
N ARG A 86 -2.37 14.62 -14.68
CA ARG A 86 -3.04 14.22 -15.94
C ARG A 86 -4.50 14.63 -15.96
N GLY A 87 -5.23 14.42 -14.86
CA GLY A 87 -6.64 14.81 -14.72
C GLY A 87 -6.84 16.31 -14.93
N ALA A 88 -6.02 17.16 -14.32
CA ALA A 88 -6.08 18.61 -14.50
C ALA A 88 -5.79 19.04 -15.96
N VAL A 89 -4.85 18.38 -16.64
CA VAL A 89 -4.58 18.63 -18.07
C VAL A 89 -5.75 18.19 -18.94
N ASP A 90 -6.34 17.03 -18.66
CA ASP A 90 -7.46 16.50 -19.42
C ASP A 90 -8.72 17.36 -19.25
N GLU A 91 -8.98 17.88 -18.05
CA GLU A 91 -10.04 18.83 -17.74
C GLU A 91 -9.84 20.19 -18.43
N ALA A 92 -8.61 20.72 -18.40
CA ALA A 92 -8.26 21.94 -19.12
C ALA A 92 -8.41 21.75 -20.64
N MET A 93 -8.03 20.58 -21.17
CA MET A 93 -8.23 20.23 -22.58
C MET A 93 -9.71 20.05 -22.93
N ALA A 94 -10.55 19.54 -22.02
CA ALA A 94 -12.00 19.49 -22.19
C ALA A 94 -12.60 20.90 -22.27
N SER A 95 -12.15 21.81 -21.41
CA SER A 95 -12.56 23.23 -21.41
C SER A 95 -12.18 23.91 -22.73
N LEU A 96 -10.97 23.66 -23.23
CA LEU A 96 -10.50 24.20 -24.50
C LEU A 96 -11.35 23.71 -25.69
N ARG A 97 -11.85 22.47 -25.63
CA ARG A 97 -12.74 21.88 -26.64
C ARG A 97 -14.16 22.46 -26.63
N LEU A 98 -14.52 23.32 -25.67
CA LEU A 98 -15.79 24.07 -25.71
C LEU A 98 -15.67 25.36 -26.52
N LEU A 99 -14.45 25.88 -26.71
CA LEU A 99 -14.24 27.12 -27.45
C LEU A 99 -14.49 26.95 -28.95
N PRO A 100 -14.95 28.00 -29.66
CA PRO A 100 -15.04 28.00 -31.12
C PRO A 100 -13.71 27.65 -31.80
N SER A 101 -13.77 27.01 -32.98
CA SER A 101 -12.59 26.48 -33.70
C SER A 101 -11.50 27.53 -33.95
N TYR A 102 -11.91 28.75 -34.34
CA TYR A 102 -10.98 29.85 -34.62
C TYR A 102 -10.12 30.27 -33.43
N LEU A 103 -10.56 29.99 -32.20
CA LEU A 103 -9.81 30.28 -30.98
C LEU A 103 -9.13 29.02 -30.42
N ARG A 104 -9.82 27.87 -30.52
CA ARG A 104 -9.35 26.57 -30.04
C ARG A 104 -8.07 26.11 -30.74
N ASP A 105 -8.08 26.05 -32.06
CA ASP A 105 -7.01 25.44 -32.86
C ASP A 105 -5.66 26.16 -32.74
N PRO A 106 -5.57 27.51 -32.81
CA PRO A 106 -4.31 28.20 -32.59
C PRO A 106 -3.79 28.02 -31.15
N LEU A 107 -4.66 27.97 -30.14
CA LEU A 107 -4.26 27.75 -28.75
C LEU A 107 -3.71 26.34 -28.52
N ILE A 108 -4.37 25.29 -29.02
CA ILE A 108 -3.87 23.91 -28.94
C ILE A 108 -2.47 23.81 -29.58
N ARG A 109 -2.31 24.42 -30.75
CA ARG A 109 -1.03 24.44 -31.47
C ARG A 109 0.06 25.15 -30.67
N HIS A 110 -0.25 26.32 -30.10
CA HIS A 110 0.69 27.11 -29.30
C HIS A 110 1.12 26.37 -28.02
N LEU A 111 0.18 25.77 -27.29
CA LEU A 111 0.47 24.99 -26.09
C LEU A 111 1.33 23.75 -26.41
N SER A 112 1.07 23.09 -27.53
CA SER A 112 1.88 21.96 -28.01
C SER A 112 3.32 22.38 -28.32
N PHE A 113 3.50 23.56 -28.93
CA PHE A 113 4.81 24.14 -29.17
C PHE A 113 5.57 24.42 -27.86
N LEU A 114 4.90 25.02 -26.87
CA LEU A 114 5.50 25.27 -25.55
C LEU A 114 5.92 23.97 -24.85
N ARG A 115 5.08 22.93 -24.88
CA ARG A 115 5.42 21.61 -24.32
C ARG A 115 6.62 20.97 -25.02
N LYS A 116 6.71 21.08 -26.35
CA LYS A 116 7.86 20.59 -27.11
C LYS A 116 9.13 21.36 -26.74
N LYS A 117 9.02 22.68 -26.53
CA LYS A 117 10.14 23.56 -26.14
C LYS A 117 10.63 23.32 -24.71
N THR A 118 9.76 22.96 -23.76
CA THR A 118 10.18 22.61 -22.40
C THR A 118 10.79 21.20 -22.34
N GLY A 119 10.25 20.24 -23.10
CA GLY A 119 10.76 18.87 -23.18
C GLY A 119 12.21 18.76 -23.71
N SER A 120 12.64 19.65 -24.61
CA SER A 120 14.02 19.69 -25.11
C SER A 120 15.02 20.38 -24.18
N ARG A 121 14.54 21.14 -23.17
CA ARG A 121 15.40 21.88 -22.23
C ARG A 121 15.74 21.09 -20.96
N SER A 122 15.06 19.96 -20.72
CA SER A 122 15.15 19.16 -19.50
C SER A 122 16.08 17.93 -19.52
N PRO A 123 16.52 17.32 -20.65
CA PRO A 123 17.33 16.10 -20.59
C PRO A 123 18.82 16.35 -20.36
N GLU A 124 19.37 17.52 -20.68
CA GLU A 124 20.80 17.81 -20.51
C GLU A 124 21.21 18.09 -19.05
N ARG A 125 20.34 18.71 -18.24
CA ARG A 125 20.64 18.95 -16.81
C ARG A 125 20.38 17.75 -15.90
N GLN A 126 19.64 16.74 -16.36
CA GLN A 126 19.39 15.52 -15.56
C GLN A 126 20.53 14.49 -15.66
N LYS A 127 21.42 14.61 -16.65
CA LYS A 127 22.60 13.73 -16.76
C LYS A 127 23.79 14.18 -15.91
N GLU A 128 23.91 15.47 -15.61
CA GLU A 128 25.01 15.99 -14.77
C GLU A 128 24.86 15.65 -13.28
N LEU A 129 23.63 15.43 -12.80
CA LEU A 129 23.38 15.04 -11.41
C LEU A 129 23.43 13.52 -11.15
N ALA A 130 23.54 12.70 -12.20
CA ALA A 130 23.68 11.23 -12.11
C ALA A 130 25.09 10.72 -12.43
N GLY A 131 26.00 11.59 -12.89
CA GLY A 131 27.35 11.21 -13.33
C GLY A 131 28.49 11.57 -12.38
N GLY A 132 28.20 12.07 -11.17
CA GLY A 132 29.21 12.59 -10.27
C GLY A 132 29.16 11.93 -8.90
N THR A 133 29.65 10.69 -8.75
CA THR A 133 30.16 10.14 -7.47
C THR A 133 30.95 8.84 -7.73
N LEU A 134 32.28 8.94 -7.50
CA LEU A 134 33.24 7.90 -7.08
C LEU A 134 33.78 6.90 -8.10
N CYS A 135 34.75 7.36 -8.90
CA CYS A 135 35.92 6.56 -9.26
C CYS A 135 36.78 6.36 -7.98
N THR A 136 36.53 5.29 -7.22
CA THR A 136 37.44 4.88 -6.15
C THR A 136 38.71 4.29 -6.78
N ARG A 137 39.79 5.09 -6.76
CA ARG A 137 41.13 4.68 -7.11
C ARG A 137 41.61 3.66 -6.07
N ASN A 138 41.56 2.36 -6.40
CA ASN A 138 42.15 1.29 -5.57
C ASN A 138 43.68 1.40 -5.57
N PRO A 139 44.37 1.57 -4.42
CA PRO A 139 45.81 1.50 -4.33
C PRO A 139 46.23 0.14 -3.73
N ALA A 140 46.09 -0.93 -4.50
CA ALA A 140 46.59 -2.25 -4.07
C ALA A 140 46.81 -3.15 -5.28
N GLN A 141 47.89 -2.91 -6.03
CA GLN A 141 48.53 -3.89 -6.92
C GLN A 141 49.81 -3.27 -7.50
N ASN A 142 50.89 -3.31 -6.71
CA ASN A 142 52.23 -3.29 -7.29
C ASN A 142 53.14 -4.16 -6.43
N ILE A 143 53.01 -5.47 -6.62
CA ILE A 143 53.98 -6.48 -6.20
C ILE A 143 54.34 -7.23 -7.48
N ARG A 144 55.66 -7.39 -7.70
CA ARG A 144 56.39 -8.02 -8.83
C ARG A 144 56.94 -6.98 -9.82
N THR A 145 58.23 -6.91 -10.15
CA THR A 145 59.33 -7.88 -10.02
C THR A 145 60.64 -7.13 -10.31
N SER A 146 61.64 -7.28 -9.44
CA SER A 146 63.05 -7.09 -9.81
C SER A 146 63.88 -8.11 -9.05
N GLY A 147 64.37 -9.09 -9.80
CA GLY A 147 65.37 -10.09 -9.46
C GLY A 147 66.02 -10.49 -10.77
#